data_AF-A0A1Y3TWB0-F1
#
_entry.id   AF-A0A1Y3TWB0-F1
#
_cell.length_a   1.000
_cell.length_b   1.000
_cell.length_c   1.000
_cell.angle_alpha   90.00
_cell.angle_beta   90.00
_cell.angle_gamma   90.00
#
_symmetry.space_group_name_H-M   'P 1'
#
loop_
_entity.id
_entity.type
_entity.pdbx_description
1 polymer ?
#
loop_
_entity_poly.entity_id
_entity_poly.type
_entity_poly.pdbx_seq_one_letter_code
_entity_poly.pdbx_strand_id
1 'polypeptide(L)'
;MKNRKTKNQMRCPYCGATVMLRDASFVYGKNALEEKIYVCSNYPSCDAYVGVLPHSNEPKGTLANGDLRHKRIETHRIFDEIWKKGIMSRKDAYRWMRDQLFLNAKEAHIGNFSAYMCERLMAKSQVLLDQHNKGKGGEKNEDTSECGTKKNGRRKPVSDTKSHLQTRYAQ
;
A
#
# COMPACT_ATOMS: atom_id res chain seq x y z
N MET A 1 1.92 -47.42 1.61
CA MET A 1 1.21 -46.33 0.91
C MET A 1 2.06 -45.06 0.94
N LYS A 2 2.17 -44.32 -0.17
CA LYS A 2 2.99 -43.11 -0.25
C LYS A 2 2.33 -41.98 0.55
N ASN A 3 3.00 -41.51 1.60
CA ASN A 3 2.53 -40.46 2.49
C ASN A 3 2.48 -39.13 1.72
N ARG A 4 1.30 -38.75 1.23
CA ARG A 4 1.11 -37.52 0.45
C ARG A 4 1.18 -36.35 1.43
N LYS A 5 2.37 -35.75 1.59
CA LYS A 5 2.54 -34.45 2.26
C LYS A 5 1.47 -33.50 1.71
N THR A 6 0.44 -33.22 2.51
CA THR A 6 -0.60 -32.26 2.15
C THR A 6 0.07 -30.90 2.05
N LYS A 7 0.31 -30.43 0.82
CA LYS A 7 0.73 -29.04 0.58
C LYS A 7 -0.31 -28.17 1.26
N ASN A 8 0.12 -27.38 2.26
CA ASN A 8 -0.76 -26.51 3.04
C ASN A 8 -1.39 -25.50 2.07
N GLN A 9 -2.59 -25.80 1.58
CA GLN A 9 -3.21 -25.04 0.51
C GLN A 9 -3.87 -23.80 1.12
N MET A 10 -3.39 -22.61 0.74
CA MET A 10 -3.96 -21.34 1.20
C MET A 10 -5.46 -21.30 0.93
N ARG A 11 -6.20 -20.78 1.91
CA ARG A 11 -7.66 -20.65 1.88
C ARG A 11 -8.05 -19.18 1.84
N CYS A 12 -9.10 -18.88 1.08
CA CYS A 12 -9.66 -17.54 1.00
C CYS A 12 -10.33 -17.19 2.35
N PRO A 13 -9.99 -16.05 2.97
CA PRO A 13 -10.58 -15.66 4.26
C PRO A 13 -12.07 -15.28 4.14
N TYR A 14 -12.56 -15.01 2.93
CA TYR A 14 -13.93 -14.55 2.70
C TYR A 14 -14.93 -15.70 2.45
N CYS A 15 -14.53 -16.73 1.69
CA CYS A 15 -15.43 -17.83 1.29
C CYS A 15 -14.89 -19.24 1.60
N GLY A 16 -13.68 -19.37 2.18
CA GLY A 16 -13.07 -20.67 2.50
C GLY A 16 -12.59 -21.47 1.28
N ALA A 17 -12.80 -20.98 0.07
CA ALA A 17 -12.35 -21.64 -1.16
C ALA A 17 -10.82 -21.70 -1.26
N THR A 18 -10.30 -22.56 -2.14
CA THR A 18 -8.84 -22.67 -2.34
C THR A 18 -8.30 -21.44 -3.07
N VAL A 19 -7.05 -21.11 -2.79
CA VAL A 19 -6.31 -20.06 -3.50
C VAL A 19 -5.37 -20.71 -4.51
N MET A 20 -5.37 -20.21 -5.74
CA MET A 20 -4.55 -20.71 -6.84
C MET A 20 -3.58 -19.62 -7.31
N LEU A 21 -2.36 -20.01 -7.66
CA LEU A 21 -1.41 -19.13 -8.34
C LEU A 21 -1.77 -19.10 -9.83
N ARG A 22 -2.00 -17.92 -10.38
CA ARG A 22 -2.33 -17.66 -11.78
C ARG A 22 -1.49 -16.52 -12.31
N ASP A 23 -1.38 -16.42 -13.64
CA ASP A 23 -0.78 -15.25 -14.25
C ASP A 23 -1.65 -14.03 -13.99
N ALA A 24 -1.02 -12.88 -13.75
CA ALA A 24 -1.72 -11.64 -13.43
C ALA A 24 -2.64 -11.16 -14.56
N SER A 25 -2.39 -11.60 -15.79
CA SER A 25 -3.25 -11.37 -16.96
C SER A 25 -4.66 -11.93 -16.79
N PHE A 26 -4.85 -12.93 -15.90
CA PHE A 26 -6.17 -13.47 -15.56
C PHE A 26 -7.10 -12.42 -14.95
N VAL A 27 -6.56 -11.46 -14.20
CA VAL A 27 -7.33 -10.38 -13.56
C VAL A 27 -7.15 -9.06 -14.30
N TYR A 28 -5.91 -8.70 -14.66
CA TYR A 28 -5.59 -7.38 -15.22
C TYR A 28 -5.53 -7.35 -16.75
N GLY A 29 -5.73 -8.48 -17.43
CA GLY A 29 -5.62 -8.58 -18.88
C GLY A 29 -4.19 -8.32 -19.38
N LYS A 30 -4.07 -7.81 -20.62
CA LYS A 30 -2.77 -7.60 -21.30
C LYS A 30 -1.89 -6.52 -20.65
N ASN A 31 -2.43 -5.73 -19.74
CA ASN A 31 -1.74 -4.61 -19.08
C ASN A 31 -1.21 -4.97 -17.69
N ALA A 32 -1.12 -6.27 -17.37
CA ALA A 32 -0.62 -6.72 -16.08
C ALA A 32 0.88 -6.37 -15.93
N LEU A 33 1.21 -5.58 -14.90
CA LEU A 33 2.62 -5.32 -14.56
C LEU A 33 3.24 -6.44 -13.72
N GLU A 34 2.41 -7.22 -13.05
CA GLU A 34 2.84 -8.36 -12.26
C GLU A 34 2.86 -9.61 -13.14
N GLU A 35 3.75 -10.55 -12.85
CA GLU A 35 3.76 -11.83 -13.58
C GLU A 35 2.67 -12.76 -13.03
N LYS A 36 2.57 -12.86 -11.70
CA LYS A 36 1.71 -13.84 -11.03
C LYS A 36 0.94 -13.22 -9.87
N ILE A 37 -0.24 -13.80 -9.64
CA ILE A 37 -1.15 -13.45 -8.57
C ILE A 37 -1.72 -14.71 -7.91
N TYR A 38 -1.94 -14.65 -6.62
CA TYR A 38 -2.76 -15.61 -5.89
C TYR A 38 -4.22 -15.17 -5.94
N VAL A 39 -5.09 -15.98 -6.55
CA VAL A 39 -6.50 -15.68 -6.74
C VAL A 39 -7.38 -16.77 -6.13
N CYS A 40 -8.49 -16.36 -5.52
CA CYS A 40 -9.52 -17.26 -5.03
C CYS A 40 -10.14 -18.08 -6.18
N SER A 41 -10.39 -19.38 -5.96
CA SER A 41 -11.01 -20.24 -6.99
C SER A 41 -12.41 -19.82 -7.39
N ASN A 42 -13.12 -19.08 -6.53
CA ASN A 42 -14.46 -18.54 -6.79
C ASN A 42 -14.42 -17.14 -7.45
N TYR A 43 -13.29 -16.72 -7.99
CA TYR A 43 -13.20 -15.49 -8.79
C TYR A 43 -14.01 -15.66 -10.11
N PRO A 44 -14.79 -14.66 -10.55
CA PRO A 44 -14.88 -13.28 -10.05
C PRO A 44 -15.89 -13.04 -8.92
N SER A 45 -16.71 -14.01 -8.53
CA SER A 45 -17.78 -13.83 -7.52
C SER A 45 -17.26 -13.41 -6.13
N CYS A 46 -16.17 -14.01 -5.66
CA CYS A 46 -15.54 -13.62 -4.39
C CYS A 46 -14.62 -12.39 -4.53
N ASP A 47 -14.15 -12.11 -5.74
CA ASP A 47 -13.21 -11.03 -6.07
C ASP A 47 -11.99 -10.91 -5.14
N ALA A 48 -11.51 -12.01 -4.55
CA ALA A 48 -10.37 -11.99 -3.63
C ALA A 48 -9.08 -12.45 -4.32
N TYR A 49 -8.06 -11.59 -4.32
CA TYR A 49 -6.73 -11.92 -4.81
C TYR A 49 -5.64 -11.10 -4.11
N VAL A 50 -4.40 -11.54 -4.24
CA VAL A 50 -3.19 -10.83 -3.81
C VAL A 50 -2.12 -11.07 -4.87
N GLY A 51 -1.36 -10.05 -5.21
CA GLY A 51 -0.23 -10.23 -6.13
C GLY A 51 0.93 -10.98 -5.48
N VAL A 52 2.03 -11.04 -6.22
CA VAL A 52 3.25 -11.71 -5.78
C VAL A 52 4.45 -10.80 -6.01
N LEU A 53 5.46 -10.91 -5.14
CA LEU A 53 6.74 -10.23 -5.32
C LEU A 53 7.43 -10.73 -6.62
N PRO A 54 8.05 -9.83 -7.41
CA PRO A 54 8.84 -10.25 -8.56
C PRO A 54 9.92 -11.26 -8.16
N HIS A 55 10.11 -12.30 -8.97
CA HIS A 55 11.11 -13.36 -8.75
C HIS A 55 10.95 -14.18 -7.46
N SER A 56 9.87 -13.98 -6.72
CA SER A 56 9.48 -14.79 -5.56
C SER A 56 8.07 -15.33 -5.80
N ASN A 57 7.68 -16.39 -5.08
CA ASN A 57 6.26 -16.79 -4.98
C ASN A 57 5.65 -16.29 -3.67
N GLU A 58 6.25 -15.27 -3.04
CA GLU A 58 5.74 -14.67 -1.81
C GLU A 58 4.66 -13.63 -2.12
N PRO A 59 3.49 -13.72 -1.46
CA PRO A 59 2.46 -12.71 -1.60
C PRO A 59 2.95 -11.40 -0.98
N LYS A 60 2.72 -10.23 -1.60
CA LYS A 60 3.13 -8.97 -0.95
C LYS A 60 2.23 -8.62 0.24
N GLY A 61 1.07 -9.24 0.38
CA GLY A 61 0.16 -8.99 1.48
C GLY A 61 -0.82 -10.12 1.75
N THR A 62 -1.96 -9.77 2.35
CA THR A 62 -3.08 -10.71 2.55
C THR A 62 -4.07 -10.64 1.39
N LEU A 63 -4.79 -11.75 1.13
CA LEU A 63 -5.88 -11.77 0.14
C LEU A 63 -6.89 -10.67 0.48
N ALA A 64 -7.16 -9.81 -0.50
CA ALA A 64 -8.09 -8.70 -0.37
C ALA A 64 -9.16 -8.77 -1.45
N ASN A 65 -10.41 -8.52 -1.05
CA ASN A 65 -11.51 -8.29 -1.98
C ASN A 65 -11.44 -6.86 -2.59
N GLY A 66 -12.32 -6.55 -3.54
CA GLY A 66 -12.37 -5.22 -4.18
C GLY A 66 -12.41 -4.06 -3.20
N ASP A 67 -13.28 -4.14 -2.19
CA ASP A 67 -13.46 -3.07 -1.20
C ASP A 67 -12.19 -2.85 -0.35
N LEU A 68 -11.57 -3.93 0.14
CA LEU A 68 -10.36 -3.83 0.94
C LEU A 68 -9.18 -3.32 0.11
N ARG A 69 -9.06 -3.77 -1.15
CA ARG A 69 -8.04 -3.23 -2.06
C ARG A 69 -8.23 -1.73 -2.29
N HIS A 70 -9.48 -1.28 -2.46
CA HIS A 70 -9.79 0.14 -2.59
C HIS A 70 -9.34 0.93 -1.36
N LYS A 71 -9.72 0.46 -0.16
CA LYS A 71 -9.33 1.09 1.12
C LYS A 71 -7.82 1.15 1.31
N ARG A 72 -7.08 0.10 0.94
CA ARG A 72 -5.61 0.11 1.01
C ARG A 72 -4.99 1.12 0.05
N ILE A 73 -5.50 1.21 -1.18
CA ILE A 73 -5.05 2.21 -2.16
C ILE A 73 -5.31 3.63 -1.64
N GLU A 74 -6.48 3.88 -1.07
CA GLU A 74 -6.82 5.18 -0.47
C GLU A 74 -5.92 5.50 0.73
N THR A 75 -5.70 4.52 1.61
CA THR A 75 -4.79 4.64 2.75
C THR A 75 -3.39 5.01 2.30
N HIS A 76 -2.86 4.32 1.28
CA HIS A 76 -1.58 4.65 0.67
C HIS A 76 -1.54 6.09 0.15
N ARG A 77 -2.57 6.53 -0.59
CA ARG A 77 -2.61 7.90 -1.11
C ARG A 77 -2.48 8.93 0.00
N ILE A 78 -3.28 8.82 1.06
CA ILE A 78 -3.28 9.77 2.17
C ILE A 78 -1.97 9.69 2.96
N PHE A 79 -1.52 8.48 3.29
CA PHE A 79 -0.30 8.27 4.06
C PHE A 79 0.94 8.76 3.31
N ASP A 80 1.00 8.54 2.00
CA ASP A 80 2.09 9.00 1.14
C ASP A 80 2.23 10.53 1.10
N GLU A 81 1.13 11.28 1.29
CA GLU A 81 1.18 12.74 1.34
C GLU A 81 2.04 13.26 2.49
N ILE A 82 2.19 12.51 3.58
CA ILE A 82 3.00 12.91 4.74
C ILE A 82 4.43 13.23 4.32
N TRP A 83 5.08 12.33 3.56
CA TRP A 83 6.46 12.59 3.12
C TRP A 83 6.53 13.34 1.81
N LYS A 84 5.52 13.25 0.93
CA LYS A 84 5.49 14.06 -0.31
C LYS A 84 5.40 15.55 0.00
N LYS A 85 4.70 15.93 1.07
CA LYS A 85 4.63 17.32 1.56
C LYS A 85 5.80 17.72 2.46
N GLY A 86 6.74 16.80 2.71
CA GLY A 86 7.93 17.06 3.52
C GLY A 86 7.68 17.17 5.02
N ILE A 87 6.56 16.64 5.53
CA ILE A 87 6.25 16.68 6.98
C ILE A 87 7.25 15.84 7.76
N MET A 88 7.60 14.67 7.21
CA MET A 88 8.68 13.81 7.72
C MET A 88 9.22 12.92 6.60
N SER A 89 10.37 12.27 6.83
CA SER A 89 10.90 11.33 5.84
C SER A 89 10.00 10.10 5.70
N ARG A 90 10.09 9.37 4.57
CA ARG A 90 9.35 8.10 4.39
C ARG A 90 9.67 7.11 5.52
N LYS A 91 10.93 7.01 5.94
CA LYS A 91 11.34 6.12 7.04
C LYS A 91 10.64 6.52 8.35
N ASP A 92 10.55 7.81 8.61
CA ASP A 92 9.88 8.35 9.80
C ASP A 92 8.38 8.15 9.76
N ALA A 93 7.75 8.30 8.60
CA ALA A 93 6.33 8.03 8.44
C ALA A 93 5.99 6.58 8.83
N TYR A 94 6.81 5.60 8.41
CA TYR A 94 6.62 4.20 8.79
C TYR A 94 6.93 3.93 10.27
N ARG A 95 7.86 4.66 10.89
CA ARG A 95 8.07 4.62 12.35
C ARG A 95 6.86 5.18 13.09
N TRP A 96 6.40 6.36 12.69
CA TRP A 96 5.21 7.00 13.24
C TRP A 96 3.96 6.12 13.10
N MET A 97 3.74 5.48 11.95
CA MET A 97 2.63 4.55 11.74
C MET A 97 2.65 3.40 12.74
N ARG A 98 3.84 2.84 13.02
CA ARG A 98 4.01 1.78 14.02
C ARG A 98 3.61 2.25 15.41
N ASP A 99 4.05 3.44 15.78
CA ASP A 99 3.76 4.01 17.10
C ASP A 99 2.26 4.34 17.25
N GLN A 100 1.63 4.90 16.21
CA GLN A 100 0.21 5.25 16.25
C GLN A 100 -0.74 4.05 16.31
N LEU A 101 -0.33 2.93 15.71
CA LEU A 101 -1.16 1.72 15.59
C LEU A 101 -0.67 0.58 16.49
N PHE A 102 0.37 0.80 17.29
CA PHE A 102 1.00 -0.19 18.16
C PHE A 102 1.45 -1.46 17.40
N LEU A 103 2.13 -1.26 16.25
CA LEU A 103 2.55 -2.34 15.35
C LEU A 103 4.06 -2.61 15.44
N ASN A 104 4.42 -3.89 15.33
CA ASN A 104 5.82 -4.25 15.10
C ASN A 104 6.23 -4.03 13.64
N ALA A 105 7.54 -4.15 13.35
CA ALA A 105 8.07 -3.88 12.02
C ALA A 105 7.49 -4.80 10.92
N LYS A 106 7.12 -6.04 11.27
CA LYS A 106 6.58 -7.04 10.32
C LYS A 106 5.11 -6.76 10.01
N GLU A 107 4.37 -6.24 10.97
CA GLU A 107 2.94 -5.90 10.83
C GLU A 107 2.72 -4.56 10.13
N ALA A 108 3.72 -3.68 10.16
CA ALA A 108 3.69 -2.32 9.61
C ALA A 108 3.73 -2.27 8.07
N HIS A 109 2.86 -3.03 7.44
CA HIS A 109 2.69 -3.10 6.00
C HIS A 109 1.20 -2.91 5.68
N ILE A 110 0.88 -1.84 4.94
CA ILE A 110 -0.50 -1.50 4.58
C ILE A 110 -1.16 -2.66 3.82
N GLY A 111 -0.38 -3.48 3.10
CA GLY A 111 -0.90 -4.67 2.44
C GLY A 111 -1.33 -5.83 3.34
N ASN A 112 -1.09 -5.71 4.63
CA ASN A 112 -1.61 -6.62 5.65
C ASN A 112 -2.75 -6.00 6.46
N PHE A 113 -3.13 -4.75 6.18
CA PHE A 113 -4.14 -4.07 6.98
C PHE A 113 -5.54 -4.57 6.66
N SER A 114 -6.35 -4.68 7.71
CA SER A 114 -7.81 -4.79 7.61
C SER A 114 -8.43 -3.44 7.28
N ALA A 115 -9.71 -3.43 6.90
CA ALA A 115 -10.45 -2.19 6.66
C ALA A 115 -10.41 -1.24 7.87
N TYR A 116 -10.52 -1.77 9.08
CA TYR A 116 -10.42 -1.00 10.31
C TYR A 116 -9.05 -0.34 10.50
N MET A 117 -7.97 -1.07 10.23
CA MET A 117 -6.61 -0.53 10.34
C MET A 117 -6.34 0.55 9.29
N CYS A 118 -6.86 0.38 8.07
CA CYS A 118 -6.86 1.41 7.05
C CYS A 118 -7.56 2.68 7.53
N GLU A 119 -8.79 2.58 8.04
CA GLU A 119 -9.56 3.72 8.56
C GLU A 119 -8.83 4.45 9.70
N ARG A 120 -8.24 3.71 10.64
CA ARG A 120 -7.44 4.31 11.72
C ARG A 120 -6.23 5.05 11.20
N LEU A 121 -5.48 4.46 10.25
CA LEU A 121 -4.31 5.12 9.68
C LEU A 121 -4.71 6.38 8.93
N MET A 122 -5.74 6.31 8.08
CA MET A 122 -6.25 7.46 7.33
C MET A 122 -6.65 8.61 8.27
N ALA A 123 -7.38 8.31 9.35
CA ALA A 123 -7.78 9.33 10.33
C ALA A 123 -6.57 10.00 10.99
N LYS A 124 -5.57 9.21 11.43
CA LYS A 124 -4.34 9.75 12.03
C LYS A 124 -3.53 10.56 11.03
N SER A 125 -3.42 10.11 9.79
CA SER A 125 -2.70 10.80 8.73
C SER A 125 -3.37 12.13 8.38
N GLN A 126 -4.70 12.15 8.30
CA GLN A 126 -5.44 13.38 8.01
C GLN A 126 -5.24 14.44 9.10
N VAL A 127 -5.30 14.06 10.38
CA VAL A 127 -5.02 14.98 11.49
C VAL A 127 -3.63 15.60 11.37
N LEU A 128 -2.62 14.79 11.06
CA LEU A 128 -1.24 15.25 10.90
C LEU A 128 -1.07 16.18 9.68
N LEU A 129 -1.72 15.85 8.57
CA LEU A 129 -1.74 16.70 7.37
C LEU A 129 -2.43 18.04 7.64
N ASP A 130 -3.54 18.05 8.37
CA ASP A 130 -4.30 19.26 8.69
C ASP A 130 -3.54 20.16 9.65
N GLN A 131 -2.86 19.60 10.66
CA GLN A 131 -1.99 20.34 11.57
C GLN A 131 -0.86 21.05 10.81
N HIS A 132 -0.21 20.35 9.88
CA HIS A 132 0.84 20.93 9.05
C HIS A 132 0.31 22.03 8.12
N ASN A 133 -0.88 21.86 7.54
CA ASN A 133 -1.48 22.87 6.68
C ASN A 133 -1.85 24.14 7.47
N LYS A 134 -2.32 24.01 8.72
CA LYS A 134 -2.63 25.14 9.60
C LYS A 134 -1.36 25.90 10.03
N GLY A 135 -0.27 25.19 10.32
CA GLY A 135 1.02 25.81 10.66
C GLY A 135 1.60 26.69 9.55
N LYS A 136 1.37 26.35 8.28
CA LYS A 136 1.80 27.16 7.12
C LYS A 136 0.97 28.43 6.89
N GLY A 137 -0.14 28.61 7.60
CA GLY A 137 -0.99 29.80 7.50
C GLY A 137 -0.59 30.96 8.41
N GLY A 138 0.43 30.77 9.27
CA GLY A 138 0.79 31.71 10.35
C GLY A 138 2.14 32.46 10.21
N GLU A 139 3.02 32.08 9.28
CA GLU A 139 4.30 32.78 9.09
C GLU A 139 4.23 33.72 7.88
N LYS A 140 3.99 35.01 8.15
CA LYS A 140 4.38 36.12 7.27
C LYS A 140 5.27 37.08 8.07
N ASN A 141 6.44 37.37 7.51
CA ASN A 141 7.50 38.31 7.92
C ASN A 141 8.35 37.76 9.10
N GLU A 142 9.68 37.66 9.03
CA GLU A 142 10.63 38.74 8.74
C GLU A 142 11.98 38.20 8.20
N ASP A 143 12.82 39.16 7.84
CA ASP A 143 13.91 39.24 6.89
C ASP A 143 15.24 38.53 7.27
N THR A 144 16.00 38.23 6.20
CA THR A 144 17.47 38.29 6.04
C THR A 144 18.29 37.02 5.77
N SER A 145 18.99 37.14 4.63
CA SER A 145 20.37 36.77 4.35
C SER A 145 20.71 35.35 3.87
N GLU A 146 21.45 35.37 2.78
CA GLU A 146 21.94 34.27 1.97
C GLU A 146 22.89 33.33 2.73
N CYS A 147 22.78 32.02 2.46
CA CYS A 147 23.98 31.25 2.13
C CYS A 147 23.60 30.10 1.20
N GLY A 148 24.02 30.21 -0.06
CA GLY A 148 23.73 29.23 -1.09
C GLY A 148 24.54 27.93 -0.92
N THR A 149 23.96 26.82 -1.36
CA THR A 149 24.74 25.70 -1.91
C THR A 149 23.91 24.91 -2.93
N LYS A 150 24.25 25.16 -4.19
CA LYS A 150 24.23 24.32 -5.39
C LYS A 150 23.12 23.26 -5.56
N LYS A 151 22.31 23.56 -6.57
CA LYS A 151 21.31 22.76 -7.29
C LYS A 151 21.81 21.35 -7.64
N ASN A 152 20.95 20.34 -7.48
CA ASN A 152 20.87 19.22 -8.42
C ASN A 152 19.51 18.48 -8.35
N GLY A 153 18.91 18.27 -9.54
CA GLY A 153 17.95 17.20 -9.78
C GLY A 153 16.46 17.55 -9.71
N ARG A 154 15.94 18.21 -10.75
CA ARG A 154 14.50 18.34 -11.06
C ARG A 154 13.86 16.95 -11.20
N ARG A 155 13.26 16.39 -10.15
CA ARG A 155 12.35 15.23 -10.29
C ARG A 155 11.03 15.73 -10.86
N LYS A 156 10.74 15.35 -12.10
CA LYS A 156 9.44 15.58 -12.72
C LYS A 156 8.36 14.86 -11.89
N PRO A 157 7.19 15.47 -11.64
CA PRO A 157 6.05 14.75 -11.09
C PRO A 157 5.56 13.79 -12.18
N VAL A 158 5.73 12.49 -11.97
CA VAL A 158 5.12 11.48 -12.84
C VAL A 158 3.68 11.33 -12.37
N SER A 159 2.74 11.75 -13.20
CA SER A 159 1.32 11.50 -13.01
C SER A 159 1.06 10.00 -13.19
N ASP A 160 0.98 9.26 -12.08
CA ASP A 160 0.69 7.83 -12.10
C ASP A 160 -0.76 7.59 -12.57
N THR A 161 -0.93 6.80 -13.64
CA THR A 161 -2.26 6.39 -14.14
C THR A 161 -2.97 5.49 -13.13
N LYS A 162 -4.31 5.43 -13.19
CA LYS A 162 -5.14 4.62 -12.28
C LYS A 162 -4.72 3.15 -12.25
N SER A 163 -4.26 2.58 -13.38
CA SER A 163 -3.69 1.24 -13.47
C SER A 163 -2.34 1.12 -12.77
N HIS A 164 -1.44 2.11 -12.95
CA HIS A 164 -0.10 2.11 -12.33
C HIS A 164 -0.17 2.21 -10.81
N LEU A 165 -1.09 3.02 -10.27
CA LEU A 165 -1.36 3.08 -8.82
C LEU A 165 -1.92 1.75 -8.31
N GLN A 166 -2.79 1.10 -9.08
CA GLN A 166 -3.35 -0.19 -8.71
C GLN A 166 -2.26 -1.28 -8.70
N THR A 167 -1.26 -1.26 -9.56
CA THR A 167 -0.14 -2.24 -9.51
C THR A 167 1.01 -1.86 -8.56
N ARG A 168 1.24 -0.57 -8.28
CA ARG A 168 2.23 -0.13 -7.28
C ARG A 168 1.73 -0.30 -5.84
N TYR A 169 0.44 -0.11 -5.62
CA TYR A 169 -0.19 -0.07 -4.30
C TYR A 169 -1.28 -1.13 -4.08
N ALA A 170 -1.70 -1.91 -5.08
CA ALA A 170 -2.43 -3.16 -4.77
C ALA A 170 -1.41 -4.17 -4.33
N GLN A 171 -1.04 -4.05 -3.06
CA GLN A 171 -1.04 -5.14 -2.13
C GLN A 171 -1.11 -4.58 -0.75
#